data_AF-A0A833RW76-F1
#
_entry.id   AF-A0A833RW76-F1
#
_cell.length_a   1.000
_cell.length_b   1.000
_cell.length_c   1.000
_cell.angle_alpha   90.00
_cell.angle_beta   90.00
_cell.angle_gamma   90.00
#
_symmetry.space_group_name_H-M   'P 1'
#
loop_
_entity.id
_entity.type
_entity.pdbx_description
1 polymer ?
#
loop_
_entity_poly.entity_id
_entity_poly.type
_entity_poly.pdbx_seq_one_letter_code
_entity_poly.pdbx_strand_id
1 'polypeptide(L)'
;MNRTTDPSSKDNQMCSPDKISDYSVPIIGKYVSMDQLLGNIRAFHPKDPARGMLNYDIGALSKHQKSNLNARKTVERGKNEIYLKTHPEIKGLISILLRYVLCSQVSMNIHESIGEFFNRPRYQVVADLLQYFLRTELEEFGDECQALRFK
;
A
#
# COMPACT_ATOMS: atom_id res chain seq x y z
N MET A 1 30.35 -66.79 36.73
CA MET A 1 31.11 -67.05 35.49
C MET A 1 30.64 -66.07 34.43
N ASN A 2 31.59 -65.38 33.79
CA ASN A 2 31.40 -64.23 32.90
C ASN A 2 30.92 -64.62 31.48
N ARG A 3 30.10 -63.75 30.85
CA ARG A 3 30.31 -63.10 29.52
C ARG A 3 29.03 -62.38 29.07
N THR A 4 28.94 -61.04 29.00
CA THR A 4 29.44 -60.07 27.99
C THR A 4 28.83 -60.25 26.59
N THR A 5 27.97 -59.33 26.14
CA THR A 5 28.17 -58.34 25.03
C THR A 5 26.86 -57.60 24.66
N ASP A 6 26.87 -56.27 24.81
CA ASP A 6 26.00 -55.23 24.17
C ASP A 6 26.48 -54.93 22.72
N PRO A 7 25.92 -53.98 21.91
CA PRO A 7 24.71 -53.13 21.98
C PRO A 7 23.93 -53.01 20.60
N SER A 8 22.95 -52.09 20.52
CA SER A 8 22.46 -51.36 19.30
C SER A 8 21.07 -51.70 18.76
N SER A 9 20.04 -50.95 19.17
CA SER A 9 19.31 -50.03 18.27
C SER A 9 18.46 -49.06 19.10
N LYS A 10 18.67 -47.77 18.86
CA LYS A 10 17.84 -46.66 19.36
C LYS A 10 16.59 -46.59 18.48
N ASP A 11 15.47 -46.14 19.03
CA ASP A 11 14.62 -45.11 18.42
C ASP A 11 13.49 -44.65 19.37
N ASN A 12 13.64 -43.40 19.82
CA ASN A 12 12.61 -42.37 19.95
C ASN A 12 11.41 -42.61 20.88
N GLN A 13 11.66 -42.45 22.18
CA GLN A 13 10.63 -41.95 23.11
C GLN A 13 10.62 -40.42 23.01
N MET A 14 9.69 -39.91 22.20
CA MET A 14 9.54 -38.48 21.92
C MET A 14 9.19 -37.72 23.20
N CYS A 15 9.97 -36.67 23.48
CA CYS A 15 9.76 -35.76 24.61
C CYS A 15 8.38 -35.10 24.54
N SER A 16 7.77 -34.99 25.72
CA SER A 16 6.55 -34.22 25.98
C SER A 16 6.58 -32.84 25.32
N PRO A 17 5.52 -32.44 24.59
CA PRO A 17 5.40 -31.07 24.14
C PRO A 17 5.10 -30.15 25.34
N ASP A 18 5.82 -29.05 25.37
CA ASP A 18 5.69 -27.96 26.32
C ASP A 18 4.23 -27.52 26.50
N LYS A 19 3.88 -27.22 27.74
CA LYS A 19 2.56 -26.70 28.13
C LYS A 19 2.28 -25.41 27.35
N ILE A 20 1.45 -25.51 26.32
CA ILE A 20 0.84 -24.35 25.67
C ILE A 20 -0.11 -23.75 26.72
N SER A 21 0.26 -22.56 27.19
CA SER A 21 -0.57 -21.74 28.07
C SER A 21 -1.91 -21.46 27.39
N ASP A 22 -2.98 -22.01 27.95
CA ASP A 22 -4.37 -21.77 27.54
C ASP A 22 -4.75 -20.29 27.80
N TYR A 23 -4.39 -19.40 26.88
CA TYR A 23 -4.81 -18.00 26.94
C TYR A 23 -6.30 -17.89 26.62
N SER A 24 -7.12 -17.94 27.66
CA SER A 24 -8.55 -17.62 27.60
C SER A 24 -8.76 -16.13 27.84
N VAL A 25 -9.33 -15.41 26.87
CA VAL A 25 -9.72 -14.00 27.04
C VAL A 25 -11.19 -13.93 27.43
N PRO A 26 -11.57 -13.31 28.57
CA PRO A 26 -12.95 -13.24 28.98
C PRO A 26 -13.70 -12.21 28.13
N ILE A 27 -14.61 -12.66 27.27
CA ILE A 27 -15.71 -11.83 26.77
C ILE A 27 -16.99 -12.39 27.36
N ILE A 28 -17.55 -11.65 28.32
CA ILE A 28 -18.90 -11.75 28.89
C ILE A 28 -19.48 -13.19 28.81
N GLY A 29 -19.08 -14.01 29.78
CA GLY A 29 -19.88 -15.16 30.23
C GLY A 29 -19.79 -16.47 29.46
N LYS A 30 -18.96 -16.63 28.42
CA LYS A 30 -18.71 -17.95 27.79
C LYS A 30 -17.26 -18.12 27.34
N TYR A 31 -16.63 -19.22 27.74
CA TYR A 31 -15.34 -19.66 27.19
C TYR A 31 -15.58 -20.23 25.78
N VAL A 32 -14.95 -19.64 24.77
CA VAL A 32 -14.99 -20.11 23.37
C VAL A 32 -13.58 -20.56 23.02
N SER A 33 -13.40 -21.82 22.59
CA SER A 33 -12.10 -22.32 22.11
C SER A 33 -11.66 -21.54 20.87
N MET A 34 -10.36 -21.22 20.75
CA MET A 34 -9.79 -20.53 19.57
C MET A 34 -10.05 -21.28 18.27
N ASP A 35 -10.21 -22.61 18.32
CA ASP A 35 -10.55 -23.44 17.16
C ASP A 35 -11.92 -23.09 16.55
N GLN A 36 -12.86 -22.58 17.36
CA GLN A 36 -14.17 -22.12 16.88
C GLN A 36 -14.11 -20.72 16.23
N LEU A 37 -13.12 -19.91 16.57
CA LEU A 37 -12.95 -18.57 16.00
C LEU A 37 -12.35 -18.62 14.59
N LEU A 38 -11.47 -19.60 14.34
CA LEU A 38 -10.76 -19.75 13.07
C LEU A 38 -11.60 -20.42 11.97
N GLY A 39 -12.66 -21.15 12.32
CA GLY A 39 -13.51 -21.90 11.40
C GLY A 39 -14.40 -21.06 10.46
N ASN A 40 -14.36 -19.72 10.56
CA ASN A 40 -15.25 -18.83 9.82
C ASN A 40 -14.52 -17.75 9.00
N ILE A 41 -13.24 -17.93 8.72
CA ILE A 41 -12.48 -17.06 7.80
C ILE A 41 -12.88 -17.42 6.36
N ARG A 42 -14.04 -16.95 5.93
CA ARG A 42 -14.39 -16.92 4.50
C ARG A 42 -13.57 -15.84 3.82
N ALA A 43 -12.98 -16.15 2.67
CA ALA A 43 -12.34 -15.15 1.83
C ALA A 43 -13.37 -14.05 1.47
N PHE A 44 -12.97 -12.78 1.56
CA PHE A 44 -13.82 -11.65 1.22
C PHE A 44 -14.37 -11.80 -0.19
N HIS A 45 -15.69 -11.94 -0.32
CA HIS A 45 -16.37 -11.90 -1.60
C HIS A 45 -17.08 -10.53 -1.73
N PRO A 46 -16.92 -9.78 -2.84
CA PRO A 46 -17.52 -8.43 -2.98
C PRO A 46 -19.06 -8.37 -2.88
N LYS A 47 -19.73 -9.52 -2.91
CA LYS A 47 -21.18 -9.64 -2.69
C LYS A 47 -21.56 -10.03 -1.26
N ASP A 48 -20.60 -10.40 -0.41
CA ASP A 48 -20.85 -10.71 0.99
C ASP A 48 -21.01 -9.39 1.76
N PRO A 49 -22.22 -9.03 2.20
CA PRO A 49 -22.38 -7.84 3.02
C PRO A 49 -21.68 -8.03 4.37
N ALA A 50 -21.16 -6.94 4.93
CA ALA A 50 -20.72 -6.94 6.31
C ALA A 50 -21.85 -7.45 7.22
N ARG A 51 -21.50 -8.21 8.26
CA ARG A 51 -22.48 -8.84 9.16
C ARG A 51 -23.43 -7.77 9.73
N GLY A 52 -24.73 -7.92 9.47
CA GLY A 52 -25.77 -6.96 9.87
C GLY A 52 -26.10 -5.89 8.82
N MET A 53 -25.48 -5.92 7.63
CA MET A 53 -25.84 -5.07 6.48
C MET A 53 -26.60 -5.87 5.43
N LEU A 54 -27.39 -5.14 4.62
CA LEU A 54 -28.02 -5.68 3.41
C LEU A 54 -26.96 -5.92 2.33
N ASN A 55 -27.23 -6.85 1.42
CA ASN A 55 -26.38 -7.13 0.24
C ASN A 55 -26.06 -5.85 -0.52
N TYR A 56 -24.82 -5.71 -1.00
CA TYR A 56 -24.44 -4.58 -1.85
C TYR A 56 -25.26 -4.58 -3.14
N ASP A 57 -26.09 -3.56 -3.33
CA ASP A 57 -26.76 -3.36 -4.62
C ASP A 57 -25.76 -2.73 -5.59
N ILE A 58 -25.30 -3.50 -6.58
CA ILE A 58 -24.40 -3.00 -7.64
C ILE A 58 -25.11 -1.93 -8.50
N GLY A 59 -26.45 -1.83 -8.40
CA GLY A 59 -27.30 -0.77 -8.91
C GLY A 59 -27.59 0.39 -7.93
N ALA A 60 -26.93 0.45 -6.76
CA ALA A 60 -27.27 1.30 -5.58
C ALA A 60 -27.58 2.79 -5.82
N LEU A 61 -27.21 3.32 -6.99
CA LEU A 61 -27.57 4.68 -7.39
C LEU A 61 -28.60 4.64 -8.52
N SER A 62 -29.76 5.24 -8.25
CA SER A 62 -30.75 5.56 -9.27
C SER A 62 -30.15 6.39 -10.41
N LYS A 63 -30.81 6.40 -11.57
CA LYS A 63 -30.36 7.20 -12.73
C LYS A 63 -30.15 8.68 -12.37
N HIS A 64 -31.03 9.24 -11.55
CA HIS A 64 -30.92 10.63 -11.09
C HIS A 64 -29.70 10.84 -10.19
N GLN A 65 -29.48 9.95 -9.21
CA GLN A 65 -28.29 10.02 -8.33
C GLN A 65 -26.99 9.90 -9.12
N LYS A 66 -26.93 9.01 -10.12
CA LYS A 66 -25.78 8.87 -11.03
C LYS A 66 -25.54 10.17 -11.80
N SER A 67 -26.59 10.76 -12.36
CA SER A 67 -26.50 12.03 -13.09
C SER A 67 -25.96 13.15 -12.21
N ASN A 68 -26.51 13.29 -11.00
CA ASN A 68 -26.07 14.32 -10.06
C ASN A 68 -24.62 14.11 -9.59
N LEU A 69 -24.26 12.86 -9.30
CA LEU A 69 -22.89 12.50 -8.94
C LEU A 69 -21.91 12.81 -10.08
N ASN A 70 -22.26 12.51 -11.32
CA ASN A 70 -21.43 12.80 -12.48
C ASN A 70 -21.27 14.31 -12.71
N ALA A 71 -22.34 15.09 -12.58
CA ALA A 71 -22.27 16.55 -12.66
C ALA A 71 -21.29 17.12 -11.62
N ARG A 72 -21.39 16.67 -10.36
CA ARG A 72 -20.45 17.07 -9.31
C ARG A 72 -19.01 16.64 -9.62
N LYS A 73 -18.80 15.41 -10.10
CA LYS A 73 -17.46 14.92 -10.49
C LYS A 73 -16.83 15.78 -11.59
N THR A 74 -17.61 16.22 -12.57
CA THR A 74 -17.13 17.11 -13.64
C THR A 74 -16.65 18.44 -13.08
N VAL A 75 -17.42 19.05 -12.17
CA VAL A 75 -17.02 20.30 -11.50
C VAL A 75 -15.72 20.10 -10.71
N GLU A 76 -15.61 19.04 -9.92
CA GLU A 76 -14.40 18.77 -9.13
C GLU A 76 -13.18 18.45 -10.00
N ARG A 77 -13.36 17.76 -11.12
CA ARG A 77 -12.26 17.54 -12.09
C ARG A 77 -11.73 18.86 -12.63
N GLY A 78 -12.61 19.78 -13.02
CA GLY A 78 -12.21 21.11 -13.49
C GLY A 78 -11.44 21.89 -12.43
N LYS A 79 -11.90 21.86 -11.18
CA LYS A 79 -11.17 22.49 -10.05
C LYS A 79 -9.80 21.87 -9.84
N ASN A 80 -9.70 20.55 -9.86
CA ASN A 80 -8.42 19.84 -9.69
C ASN A 80 -7.45 20.16 -10.82
N GLU A 81 -7.93 20.24 -12.06
CA GLU A 81 -7.09 20.60 -13.21
C GLU A 81 -6.53 22.01 -13.08
N ILE A 82 -7.37 22.98 -12.69
CA ILE A 82 -6.92 24.35 -12.43
C ILE A 82 -5.89 24.36 -11.30
N TYR A 83 -6.15 23.67 -10.19
CA TYR A 83 -5.22 23.56 -9.07
C TYR A 83 -3.86 22.97 -9.51
N LEU A 84 -3.85 21.87 -10.26
CA LEU A 84 -2.60 21.27 -10.74
C LEU A 84 -1.86 22.18 -11.73
N LYS A 85 -2.56 22.98 -12.53
CA LYS A 85 -1.95 23.97 -13.44
C LYS A 85 -1.34 25.15 -12.69
N THR A 86 -1.96 25.62 -11.62
CA THR A 86 -1.46 26.76 -10.84
C THR A 86 -0.35 26.38 -9.86
N HIS A 87 -0.15 25.09 -9.61
CA HIS A 87 0.81 24.55 -8.65
C HIS A 87 1.85 23.63 -9.31
N PRO A 88 2.80 24.18 -10.10
CA PRO A 88 3.84 23.39 -10.78
C PRO A 88 4.75 22.60 -9.83
N GLU A 89 4.84 23.02 -8.56
CA GLU A 89 5.53 22.29 -7.49
C GLU A 89 5.03 20.87 -7.28
N ILE A 90 3.74 20.62 -7.55
CA ILE A 90 3.16 19.28 -7.40
C ILE A 90 3.72 18.35 -8.48
N LYS A 91 3.81 18.82 -9.73
CA LYS A 91 4.43 18.06 -10.83
C LYS A 91 5.89 17.76 -10.51
N GLY A 92 6.64 18.76 -10.06
CA GLY A 92 8.04 18.60 -9.69
C GLY A 92 8.24 17.60 -8.55
N LEU A 93 7.43 17.69 -7.49
CA LEU A 93 7.49 16.75 -6.37
C LEU A 93 7.24 15.30 -6.82
N ILE A 94 6.25 15.08 -7.68
CA ILE A 94 5.96 13.76 -8.27
C ILE A 94 7.16 13.27 -9.09
N SER A 95 7.74 14.11 -9.96
CA SER A 95 8.90 13.74 -10.77
C SER A 95 10.11 13.35 -9.93
N ILE A 96 10.38 14.09 -8.85
CA ILE A 96 11.52 13.82 -7.96
C ILE A 96 11.29 12.55 -7.13
N LEU A 97 10.06 12.32 -6.66
CA LEU A 97 9.68 11.08 -5.98
C LEU A 97 9.85 9.88 -6.92
N LEU A 98 9.35 9.98 -8.15
CA LEU A 98 9.48 8.92 -9.14
C LEU A 98 10.96 8.63 -9.44
N ARG A 99 11.78 9.68 -9.60
CA ARG A 99 13.23 9.53 -9.75
C ARG A 99 13.83 8.79 -8.54
N TYR A 100 13.46 9.16 -7.33
CA TYR A 100 13.95 8.49 -6.12
C TYR A 100 13.57 7.00 -6.11
N VAL A 101 12.30 6.68 -6.36
CA VAL A 101 11.80 5.30 -6.34
C VAL A 101 12.40 4.46 -7.47
N LEU A 102 12.61 5.03 -8.66
CA LEU A 102 13.15 4.31 -9.82
C LEU A 102 14.68 4.17 -9.76
N CYS A 103 15.39 5.10 -9.11
CA CYS A 103 16.84 5.03 -8.92
C CYS A 103 17.24 4.17 -7.72
N SER A 104 16.42 4.13 -6.67
CA SER A 104 16.58 3.15 -5.59
C SER A 104 16.26 1.78 -6.16
N GLN A 105 17.26 0.89 -6.19
CA GLN A 105 17.12 -0.49 -6.65
C GLN A 105 15.81 -1.07 -6.10
N VAL A 106 14.87 -1.39 -6.99
CA VAL A 106 13.46 -1.70 -6.68
C VAL A 106 13.40 -2.66 -5.51
N SER A 107 13.25 -2.11 -4.30
CA SER A 107 13.04 -2.91 -3.12
C SER A 107 11.68 -3.55 -3.29
N MET A 108 11.48 -4.75 -2.73
CA MET A 108 10.19 -5.45 -2.76
C MET A 108 9.05 -4.64 -2.10
N ASN A 109 9.36 -3.47 -1.51
CA ASN A 109 8.44 -2.62 -0.77
C ASN A 109 8.50 -1.14 -1.20
N ILE A 110 7.80 -0.81 -2.28
CA ILE A 110 7.68 0.56 -2.82
C ILE A 110 7.17 1.55 -1.75
N HIS A 111 6.28 1.09 -0.85
CA HIS A 111 5.73 1.95 0.20
C HIS A 111 6.80 2.42 1.19
N GLU A 112 7.77 1.58 1.49
CA GLU A 112 8.90 1.92 2.37
C GLU A 112 9.80 2.97 1.71
N SER A 113 10.13 2.80 0.43
CA SER A 113 10.90 3.80 -0.31
C SER A 113 10.17 5.15 -0.43
N ILE A 114 8.84 5.14 -0.64
CA ILE A 114 8.05 6.39 -0.62
C ILE A 114 8.07 7.01 0.78
N GLY A 115 7.94 6.20 1.84
CA GLY A 115 8.00 6.67 3.23
C GLY A 115 9.36 7.31 3.56
N GLU A 116 10.45 6.64 3.21
CA GLU A 116 11.81 7.16 3.35
C GLU A 116 11.99 8.50 2.63
N PHE A 117 11.48 8.62 1.40
CA PHE A 117 11.55 9.85 0.63
C PHE A 117 10.99 11.06 1.40
N PHE A 118 9.81 10.90 2.01
CA PHE A 118 9.12 11.96 2.76
C PHE A 118 9.64 12.14 4.20
N ASN A 119 10.33 11.14 4.75
CA ASN A 119 11.01 11.25 6.05
C ASN A 119 12.31 12.08 5.99
N ARG A 120 12.84 12.36 4.79
CA ARG A 120 14.00 13.23 4.61
C ARG A 120 13.70 14.66 5.09
N PRO A 121 14.72 15.41 5.53
CA PRO A 121 14.53 16.79 5.90
C PRO A 121 13.93 17.62 4.76
N ARG A 122 12.94 18.47 5.08
CA ARG A 122 12.20 19.26 4.07
C ARG A 122 13.12 20.11 3.18
N TYR A 123 14.22 20.63 3.73
CA TYR A 123 15.17 21.44 2.96
C TYR A 123 15.82 20.66 1.81
N GLN A 124 16.01 19.34 1.95
CA GLN A 124 16.56 18.51 0.87
C GLN A 124 15.53 18.34 -0.26
N VAL A 125 14.27 18.12 0.10
CA VAL A 125 13.17 18.03 -0.88
C VAL A 125 13.00 19.35 -1.63
N VAL A 126 13.09 20.49 -0.93
CA VAL A 126 13.04 21.81 -1.55
C VAL A 126 14.24 22.04 -2.47
N ALA A 127 15.45 21.64 -2.07
CA ALA A 127 16.63 21.75 -2.92
C ALA A 127 16.49 20.91 -4.21
N ASP A 128 16.01 19.67 -4.10
CA ASP A 128 15.70 18.81 -5.25
C ASP A 128 14.65 19.45 -6.18
N LEU A 129 13.65 20.12 -5.60
CA LEU A 129 12.58 20.80 -6.33
C LEU A 129 13.08 22.03 -7.09
N LEU A 130 13.91 22.85 -6.46
CA LEU A 130 14.57 23.97 -7.14
C LEU A 130 15.46 23.47 -8.28
N GLN A 131 16.20 22.37 -8.07
CA GLN A 131 17.01 21.77 -9.11
C GLN A 131 16.15 21.27 -10.29
N TYR A 132 14.99 20.68 -10.01
CA TYR A 132 14.04 20.25 -11.05
C TYR A 132 13.53 21.43 -11.89
N PHE A 133 13.16 22.54 -11.25
CA PHE A 133 12.70 23.72 -11.98
C PHE A 133 13.80 24.32 -12.86
N LEU A 134 15.01 24.47 -12.33
CA LEU A 134 16.15 24.96 -13.11
C LEU A 134 16.42 24.10 -14.36
N ARG A 135 16.31 22.77 -14.25
CA ARG A 135 16.47 21.86 -15.40
C ARG A 135 15.34 22.00 -16.41
N THR A 136 14.11 22.11 -15.93
CA THR A 136 12.92 22.18 -16.81
C THR A 136 12.90 23.49 -17.59
N GLU A 137 13.25 24.61 -16.93
CA GLU A 137 13.38 25.91 -17.60
C GLU A 137 14.44 25.87 -18.71
N LEU A 138 15.59 25.23 -18.47
CA LEU A 138 16.66 25.09 -19.46
C LEU A 138 16.26 24.22 -20.67
N GLU A 139 15.44 23.19 -20.47
CA GLU A 139 14.96 22.33 -21.57
C GLU A 139 13.94 23.06 -22.47
N GLU A 140 13.10 23.95 -21.92
CA GLU A 140 12.16 24.76 -22.70
C GLU A 140 12.87 25.78 -23.62
N PHE A 141 14.02 26.35 -23.21
CA PHE A 141 14.83 27.22 -24.08
C PHE A 141 15.60 26.47 -25.18
N GLY A 142 15.90 25.18 -24.99
CA GLY A 142 16.59 24.35 -25.97
C GLY A 142 15.74 24.00 -27.20
N ASP A 143 14.41 23.95 -27.03
CA ASP A 143 13.46 23.59 -28.08
C ASP A 143 13.14 24.77 -29.01
N GLU A 144 13.15 26.01 -28.51
CA GLU A 144 12.98 27.21 -29.35
C GLU A 144 14.13 27.40 -30.35
N CYS A 145 15.34 26.98 -30.00
CA CYS A 145 16.50 27.05 -30.90
C CYS A 145 16.45 26.02 -32.04
N GLN A 146 15.66 24.94 -31.90
CA GLN A 146 15.46 23.97 -32.97
C GLN A 146 14.35 24.39 -33.95
N ALA A 147 13.33 25.12 -33.47
CA ALA A 147 12.24 25.62 -34.31
C ALA A 147 12.68 26.72 -35.31
N LEU A 148 13.78 27.43 -35.03
CA LEU A 148 14.32 28.47 -35.91
C LEU A 148 15.32 27.96 -36.96
N ARG A 149 15.66 26.66 -36.96
CA ARG A 149 16.63 26.07 -37.91
C ARG A 149 16.00 25.55 -39.22
N PHE A 150 14.67 25.69 -39.36
CA PHE A 150 13.90 25.19 -40.51
C PHE A 150 13.10 26.29 -41.25
N LYS A 151 13.51 27.55 -41.17
CA LYS A 151 12.96 28.62 -42.02
C LYS A 151 13.99 29.12 -43.03
#